data_AF-A0A7V9J4H5-F1
#
_entry.id   AF-A0A7V9J4H5-F1
#
_cell.length_a   1.000
_cell.length_b   1.000
_cell.length_c   1.000
_cell.angle_alpha   90.00
_cell.angle_beta   90.00
_cell.angle_gamma   90.00
#
_symmetry.space_group_name_H-M   'P 1'
#
loop_
_entity.id
_entity.type
_entity.pdbx_description
1 polymer ?
#
loop_
_entity_poly.entity_id
_entity_poly.type
_entity_poly.pdbx_seq_one_letter_code
_entity_poly.pdbx_strand_id
1 'polypeptide(L)'
;MTLNADHTLMPKKKAVKKTHHVTGNLNVVEFTKAGSALTLEVYERKNKLGTIVIGRGSFKWIGPNRRNGRSWSWSRFAEMMDLEAYGE
;
A
#
# COMPACT_ATOMS: atom_id res chain seq x y z
N MET A 1 43.68 -23.82 -34.33
CA MET A 1 42.83 -24.65 -33.45
C MET A 1 42.17 -23.74 -32.43
N THR A 2 40.87 -23.55 -32.62
CA THR A 2 39.78 -23.13 -31.71
C THR A 2 40.02 -22.12 -30.57
N LEU A 3 39.44 -20.93 -30.77
CA LEU A 3 38.96 -20.00 -29.74
C LEU A 3 37.76 -20.62 -29.01
N ASN A 4 37.76 -20.61 -27.67
CA ASN A 4 36.57 -20.89 -26.87
C ASN A 4 36.23 -19.64 -26.05
N ALA A 5 35.11 -19.00 -26.43
CA ALA A 5 34.47 -17.95 -25.64
C ALA A 5 33.62 -18.60 -24.55
N ASP A 6 33.94 -18.31 -23.29
CA ASP A 6 33.10 -18.64 -22.14
C ASP A 6 32.00 -17.57 -22.03
N HIS A 7 30.82 -17.86 -22.60
CA HIS A 7 29.62 -17.08 -22.38
C HIS A 7 28.93 -17.59 -21.10
N THR A 8 29.33 -17.03 -19.95
CA THR A 8 28.61 -17.21 -18.69
C THR A 8 27.21 -16.60 -18.82
N LEU A 9 26.20 -17.44 -19.06
CA LEU A 9 24.79 -17.04 -19.06
C LEU A 9 24.35 -16.80 -17.60
N MET A 10 24.38 -15.54 -17.17
CA MET A 10 23.67 -15.15 -15.95
C MET A 10 22.16 -15.39 -16.13
N PRO A 11 21.47 -16.07 -15.20
CA PRO A 11 20.02 -16.20 -15.29
C PRO A 11 19.38 -14.81 -15.17
N LYS A 12 18.70 -14.36 -16.23
CA LYS A 12 17.86 -13.15 -16.19
C LYS A 12 16.86 -13.32 -15.05
N LYS A 13 17.05 -12.55 -13.96
CA LYS A 13 16.15 -12.50 -12.82
C LYS A 13 14.73 -12.27 -13.35
N LYS A 14 13.85 -13.28 -13.24
CA LYS A 14 12.44 -13.18 -13.64
C LYS A 14 11.86 -11.93 -12.99
N ALA A 15 11.47 -10.93 -13.80
CA ALA A 15 10.84 -9.73 -13.28
C ALA A 15 9.57 -10.16 -12.53
N VAL A 16 9.59 -10.02 -11.21
CA VAL A 16 8.43 -10.33 -10.37
C VAL A 16 7.30 -9.42 -10.85
N LYS A 17 6.28 -10.02 -11.46
CA LYS A 17 5.11 -9.30 -11.95
C LYS A 17 4.46 -8.67 -10.72
N LYS A 18 4.62 -7.35 -10.54
CA LYS A 18 4.05 -6.64 -9.39
C LYS A 18 2.53 -6.83 -9.41
N THR A 19 2.02 -7.65 -8.49
CA THR A 19 0.59 -8.03 -8.43
C THR A 19 -0.27 -6.89 -7.88
N HIS A 20 0.30 -6.07 -7.00
CA HIS A 20 -0.38 -4.98 -6.33
C HIS A 20 0.19 -3.63 -6.76
N HIS A 21 -0.70 -2.66 -6.92
CA HIS A 21 -0.37 -1.29 -7.27
C HIS A 21 -1.12 -0.33 -6.34
N VAL A 22 -0.43 0.67 -5.83
CA VAL A 22 -0.97 1.69 -4.92
C VAL A 22 -0.71 3.05 -5.55
N THR A 23 -1.77 3.83 -5.74
CA THR A 23 -1.70 5.22 -6.18
C THR A 23 -2.19 6.13 -5.07
N GLY A 24 -1.60 7.31 -4.93
CA GLY A 24 -1.91 8.24 -3.85
C GLY A 24 -2.02 9.67 -4.35
N ASN A 25 -2.97 10.42 -3.78
CA ASN A 25 -3.04 11.88 -3.94
C ASN A 25 -2.65 12.52 -2.59
N LEU A 26 -1.53 13.23 -2.57
CA LEU A 26 -1.07 13.99 -1.41
C LEU A 26 -1.49 15.44 -1.58
N ASN A 27 -2.64 15.79 -1.01
CA ASN A 27 -3.03 17.18 -0.85
C ASN A 27 -2.46 17.69 0.49
N VAL A 28 -1.35 18.43 0.41
CA VAL A 28 -0.68 19.22 1.47
C VAL A 28 0.33 18.46 2.36
N VAL A 29 1.54 19.03 2.42
CA VAL A 29 2.79 18.49 3.00
C VAL A 29 2.83 18.53 4.54
N GLU A 30 1.88 19.21 5.19
CA GLU A 30 1.77 19.22 6.65
C GLU A 30 0.33 18.93 7.09
N PHE A 31 0.14 17.91 7.94
CA PHE A 31 -1.13 17.59 8.60
C PHE A 31 -1.53 18.62 9.67
N THR A 32 -1.25 19.90 9.44
CA THR A 32 -1.46 21.01 10.38
C THR A 32 -2.83 21.68 10.22
N LYS A 33 -3.49 21.53 9.06
CA LYS A 33 -4.84 22.07 8.80
C LYS A 33 -5.93 21.01 8.89
N ALA A 34 -7.09 21.41 9.43
CA ALA A 34 -8.31 20.61 9.38
C ALA A 34 -8.65 20.27 7.93
N GLY A 35 -8.89 18.99 7.65
CA GLY A 35 -9.23 18.50 6.30
C GLY A 35 -8.05 17.95 5.49
N SER A 36 -6.80 18.06 5.95
CA SER A 36 -5.64 17.41 5.30
C SER A 36 -5.65 15.91 5.55
N ALA A 37 -5.64 15.12 4.47
CA ALA A 37 -5.55 13.67 4.51
C ALA A 37 -4.79 13.10 3.30
N LEU A 38 -3.99 12.06 3.53
CA LEU A 38 -3.42 11.25 2.46
C LEU A 38 -4.45 10.19 2.06
N THR A 39 -4.85 10.20 0.79
CA THR A 39 -5.77 9.19 0.24
C THR A 39 -5.03 8.28 -0.72
N LEU A 40 -5.09 6.97 -0.46
CA LEU A 40 -4.48 5.94 -1.30
C LEU A 40 -5.55 5.02 -1.86
N GLU A 41 -5.51 4.76 -3.16
CA GLU A 41 -6.31 3.71 -3.79
C GLU A 41 -5.48 2.45 -3.98
N VAL A 42 -5.99 1.33 -3.49
CA VAL A 42 -5.30 0.04 -3.50
C VAL A 42 -5.90 -0.83 -4.58
N TYR A 43 -5.07 -1.32 -5.50
CA TYR A 43 -5.46 -2.18 -6.60
C TYR A 43 -4.70 -3.50 -6.59
N GLU A 44 -5.40 -4.58 -6.91
CA GLU A 44 -4.80 -5.83 -7.38
C GLU A 44 -5.04 -5.94 -8.88
N ARG A 45 -3.97 -5.90 -9.67
CA ARG A 45 -4.05 -5.79 -11.14
C ARG A 45 -4.93 -4.59 -11.57
N LYS A 46 -6.17 -4.84 -12.01
CA LYS A 46 -7.16 -3.82 -12.41
C LYS A 46 -8.36 -3.73 -11.46
N ASN A 47 -8.36 -4.52 -10.39
CA ASN A 47 -9.45 -4.60 -9.44
C ASN A 47 -9.13 -3.71 -8.24
N LYS A 48 -9.95 -2.69 -8.00
CA LYS A 48 -9.82 -1.84 -6.81
C LYS A 48 -10.17 -2.68 -5.57
N LEU A 49 -9.19 -2.90 -4.70
CA LEU A 49 -9.38 -3.57 -3.41
C LEU A 49 -9.99 -2.63 -2.37
N GLY A 50 -9.71 -1.33 -2.46
CA GLY A 50 -10.29 -0.34 -1.56
C GLY A 50 -9.54 0.98 -1.56
N THR A 51 -9.90 1.83 -0.60
CA THR A 51 -9.28 3.14 -0.40
C THR A 51 -8.88 3.32 1.06
N ILE A 52 -7.64 3.73 1.27
CA ILE A 52 -7.11 4.15 2.57
C ILE A 52 -7.21 5.67 2.64
N VAL A 53 -7.68 6.21 3.77
CA VAL A 53 -7.58 7.63 4.09
C VAL A 53 -6.86 7.78 5.43
N ILE A 54 -5.71 8.46 5.40
CA ILE A 54 -4.87 8.76 6.57
C ILE A 54 -5.02 10.24 6.87
N GLY A 55 -5.70 10.56 7.97
CA GLY A 55 -5.85 11.93 8.46
C GLY A 55 -5.11 12.13 9.79
N ARG A 56 -5.06 13.37 10.28
CA ARG A 56 -4.31 13.70 11.51
C ARG A 56 -4.65 12.84 12.73
N GLY A 57 -5.92 12.46 12.90
CA GLY A 57 -6.40 11.72 14.06
C GLY A 57 -6.93 10.32 13.77
N SER A 58 -6.90 9.88 12.52
CA SER A 58 -7.59 8.64 12.14
C SER A 58 -7.03 7.97 10.90
N PHE A 59 -7.09 6.65 10.93
CA PHE A 59 -6.98 5.78 9.76
C PHE A 59 -8.37 5.32 9.33
N LYS A 60 -8.69 5.39 8.04
CA LYS A 60 -9.95 4.90 7.49
C LYS A 60 -9.72 3.95 6.33
N TRP A 61 -10.44 2.84 6.35
CA TRP A 61 -10.51 1.88 5.25
C TRP A 61 -11.91 1.88 4.62
N ILE A 62 -11.96 2.03 3.31
CA ILE A 62 -13.16 1.88 2.49
C ILE A 62 -12.95 0.65 1.62
N GLY A 63 -13.54 -0.48 2.01
CA GLY A 63 -13.45 -1.74 1.27
C GLY A 63 -14.18 -1.70 -0.08
N PRO A 64 -13.99 -2.74 -0.92
CA PRO A 64 -14.61 -2.80 -2.23
C PRO A 64 -16.12 -2.96 -2.05
N ASN A 65 -16.92 -2.26 -2.85
CA ASN A 65 -18.39 -2.24 -2.79
C ASN A 65 -19.00 -1.76 -1.45
N ARG A 66 -18.25 -1.01 -0.64
CA ARG A 66 -18.79 -0.39 0.59
C ARG A 66 -19.07 1.09 0.37
N ARG A 67 -20.30 1.51 0.65
CA ARG A 67 -20.70 2.92 0.63
C ARG A 67 -20.05 3.72 1.77
N ASN A 68 -19.94 3.10 2.94
CA ASN A 68 -19.34 3.68 4.13
C ASN A 68 -18.11 2.87 4.53
N GLY A 69 -16.96 3.54 4.68
CA GLY A 69 -15.76 2.95 5.25
C GLY A 69 -15.74 2.99 6.77
N ARG A 70 -14.86 2.21 7.38
CA ARG A 70 -14.63 2.21 8.83
C ARG A 70 -13.43 3.08 9.15
N SER A 71 -13.57 3.91 10.18
CA SER A 71 -12.53 4.81 10.67
C SER A 71 -12.14 4.40 12.08
N TRP A 72 -10.86 4.49 12.39
CA TRP A 72 -10.29 4.20 13.70
C TRP A 72 -9.40 5.36 14.12
N SER A 73 -9.38 5.65 15.42
CA SER A 73 -8.35 6.51 15.99
C SER A 73 -6.97 5.86 15.84
N TRP A 74 -5.90 6.64 15.98
CA TRP A 74 -4.55 6.07 15.94
C TRP A 74 -4.27 5.04 17.02
N SER A 75 -4.75 5.26 18.25
CA SER A 75 -4.61 4.27 19.34
C SER A 75 -5.29 2.96 18.97
N ARG A 76 -6.53 3.02 18.46
CA ARG A 76 -7.25 1.81 18.06
C ARG A 76 -6.62 1.14 16.85
N PHE A 77 -6.07 1.91 15.92
CA PHE A 77 -5.32 1.37 14.80
C PHE A 77 -4.05 0.64 15.27
N ALA A 78 -3.28 1.23 16.19
CA ALA A 78 -2.09 0.61 16.76
C ALA A 78 -2.42 -0.74 17.43
N GLU A 79 -3.43 -0.78 18.29
CA GLU A 79 -3.89 -2.03 18.93
C GLU A 79 -4.25 -3.11 17.90
N MET A 80 -4.94 -2.74 16.80
CA MET A 80 -5.27 -3.72 15.75
C MET A 80 -4.03 -4.20 15.00
N MET A 81 -3.04 -3.33 14.80
CA MET A 81 -1.81 -3.69 14.12
C MET A 81 -0.89 -4.54 15.00
N ASP A 82 -0.84 -4.26 16.30
CA ASP A 82 -0.08 -5.07 17.25
C ASP A 82 -0.66 -6.48 17.34
N LEU A 83 -2.00 -6.57 17.40
CA LEU A 83 -2.70 -7.85 17.36
C LEU A 83 -2.43 -8.62 16.06
N GLU A 84 -2.45 -7.96 14.91
CA GLU A 84 -2.26 -8.62 13.61
C GLU A 84 -0.79 -8.99 13.34
N ALA A 85 0.15 -8.12 13.73
CA ALA A 85 1.57 -8.31 13.45
C ALA A 85 2.28 -9.19 14.48
N TYR A 86 1.85 -9.12 15.75
CA TYR A 86 2.53 -9.74 16.88
C TYR A 86 1.62 -10.68 17.70
N GLY A 87 0.31 -10.58 17.56
CA GLY A 87 -0.64 -11.41 18.33
C GLY A 87 -0.89 -10.93 19.76
N GLU A 88 -0.54 -9.67 20.05
CA GLU A 88 -0.68 -9.03 21.38
C GLU A 88 -1.93 -8.14 21.50
#